data_AF-A0A521XZP6-F1
#
_entry.id   AF-A0A521XZP6-F1
#
_cell.length_a   1.000
_cell.length_b   1.000
_cell.length_c   1.000
_cell.angle_alpha   90.00
_cell.angle_beta   90.00
_cell.angle_gamma   90.00
#
_symmetry.space_group_name_H-M   'P 1'
#
loop_
_entity.id
_entity.type
_entity.pdbx_description
1 polymer ?
#
loop_
_entity_poly.entity_id
_entity_poly.type
_entity_poly.pdbx_seq_one_letter_code
_entity_poly.pdbx_strand_id
1 'polypeptide(L)' 'MPTERTALLIVRVWFEAESPTPLRVQVRQTMDVTEGFEGAFSLAEPGAVIEAVRVWLERVEALAEA' A
#
# COMPACT_ATOMS: atom_id res chain seq x y z
N MET A 1 -11.68 21.18 15.28
CA MET A 1 -10.39 20.87 14.64
C MET A 1 -10.74 20.23 13.31
N PRO A 2 -10.26 20.73 12.16
CA PRO A 2 -10.41 19.98 10.92
C PRO A 2 -9.72 18.63 11.14
N THR A 3 -10.45 17.54 10.96
CA THR A 3 -9.88 16.19 11.07
C THR A 3 -8.87 16.08 9.94
N GLU A 4 -7.57 16.03 10.25
CA GLU A 4 -6.55 15.76 9.24
C GLU A 4 -6.90 14.42 8.57
N ARG A 5 -7.28 14.47 7.29
CA ARG A 5 -7.52 13.27 6.50
C ARG A 5 -6.19 12.53 6.41
N THR A 6 -6.09 11.43 7.15
CA THR A 6 -4.87 10.64 7.25
C THR A 6 -5.08 9.34 6.50
N ALA A 7 -4.22 9.09 5.51
CA ALA A 7 -4.18 7.84 4.76
C ALA A 7 -2.95 7.03 5.18
N LEU A 8 -3.02 5.70 5.08
CA LEU A 8 -1.94 4.80 5.49
C LEU A 8 -1.72 3.70 4.45
N LEU A 9 -0.45 3.52 4.07
CA LEU A 9 0.04 2.42 3.24
C LEU A 9 1.10 1.64 4.04
N ILE A 10 0.91 0.33 4.19
CA ILE A 10 1.89 -0.58 4.80
C ILE A 10 2.41 -1.52 3.74
N VAL A 11 3.74 -1.54 3.56
CA VAL A 11 4.45 -2.50 2.73
C VAL A 11 5.19 -3.48 3.64
N ARG A 12 4.76 -4.73 3.64
CA ARG A 12 5.41 -5.83 4.37
C ARG A 12 6.21 -6.67 3.39
N VAL A 13 7.50 -6.85 3.67
CA VAL A 13 8.42 -7.60 2.80
C VAL A 13 9.02 -8.76 3.58
N TRP A 14 9.09 -9.95 2.96
CA TRP A 14 9.77 -11.11 3.52
C TRP A 14 10.33 -12.00 2.41
N PHE A 15 11.24 -12.89 2.80
CA PHE A 15 11.72 -13.96 1.92
C PHE A 15 10.96 -15.24 2.22
N GLU A 16 10.41 -15.86 1.18
CA GLU A 16 9.86 -17.21 1.22
C GLU A 16 10.95 -18.19 0.83
N ALA A 17 11.35 -19.03 1.80
CA ALA A 17 12.33 -20.08 1.58
C ALA A 17 11.83 -21.05 0.50
N GLU A 18 12.77 -21.68 -0.21
CA GLU A 18 12.49 -22.72 -1.22
C GLU A 18 11.75 -22.23 -2.49
N SER A 19 11.43 -20.93 -2.59
CA SER A 19 10.86 -20.34 -3.80
C SER A 19 11.96 -19.89 -4.78
N PRO A 20 11.82 -20.17 -6.10
CA PRO A 20 12.73 -19.65 -7.13
C PRO A 20 12.66 -18.13 -7.28
N THR A 21 11.57 -17.50 -6.80
CA THR A 21 11.40 -16.06 -6.65
C THR A 21 11.10 -15.79 -5.18
N PRO A 22 12.10 -15.64 -4.31
CA PRO A 22 11.88 -15.70 -2.87
C PRO A 22 11.31 -14.41 -2.29
N LEU A 23 11.38 -13.28 -3.01
CA LEU A 23 10.84 -12.03 -2.54
C LEU A 23 9.30 -12.07 -2.52
N ARG A 24 8.73 -11.74 -1.36
CA ARG A 24 7.30 -11.56 -1.17
C ARG A 24 7.05 -10.19 -0.60
N VAL A 25 6.05 -9.52 -1.17
CA VAL A 25 5.60 -8.22 -0.70
C VAL A 25 4.09 -8.29 -0.51
N GLN A 26 3.61 -7.84 0.64
CA GLN A 26 2.19 -7.59 0.89
C GLN A 26 1.99 -6.10 1.09
N VAL A 27 1.09 -5.51 0.33
CA VAL A 27 0.70 -4.12 0.47
C VAL A 27 -0.68 -4.07 1.10
N ARG A 28 -0.84 -3.27 2.16
CA ARG A 28 -2.13 -2.96 2.79
C ARG A 28 -2.35 -1.47 2.76
N GLN A 29 -3.55 -1.01 2.44
CA GLN A 29 -3.82 0.42 2.30
C GLN A 29 -5.17 0.84 2.90
N THR A 30 -5.27 2.10 3.31
CA THR A 30 -6.53 2.75 3.70
C THR A 30 -6.45 4.25 3.46
N MET A 31 -7.58 4.85 3.09
CA MET A 31 -7.76 6.29 3.01
C MET A 31 -8.41 6.87 4.27
N ASP A 32 -8.91 6.02 5.16
CA ASP A 32 -9.44 6.38 6.47
C ASP A 32 -8.90 5.41 7.53
N VAL A 33 -7.92 5.88 8.32
CA VAL A 33 -7.33 5.10 9.40
C VAL A 33 -8.32 4.71 10.51
N THR A 34 -9.50 5.36 10.58
CA THR A 34 -10.56 4.98 11.52
C THR A 34 -11.37 3.77 11.06
N GLU A 35 -11.43 3.52 9.74
CA GLU A 35 -12.19 2.41 9.13
C GLU A 35 -11.35 1.13 8.93
N GLY A 36 -10.04 1.20 9.17
CA GLY A 36 -9.13 0.07 8.96
C GLY A 36 -8.70 -0.10 7.50
N PHE A 37 -8.09 -1.24 7.15
CA PHE A 37 -7.50 -1.44 5.81
C PHE A 37 -8.51 -1.91 4.76
N GLU A 38 -8.56 -1.22 3.63
CA GLU A 38 -9.46 -1.49 2.49
C GLU A 38 -9.07 -2.74 1.69
N GLY A 39 -7.82 -3.20 1.78
CA GLY A 39 -7.38 -4.40 1.03
C GLY A 39 -5.93 -4.80 1.27
N ALA A 40 -5.61 -6.04 0.86
CA ALA A 40 -4.26 -6.56 0.84
C ALA A 40 -3.97 -7.22 -0.52
N PHE A 41 -2.84 -6.92 -1.13
CA PHE A 41 -2.38 -7.61 -2.35
C PHE A 41 -0.92 -8.03 -2.24
N SER A 42 -0.61 -9.17 -2.85
CA SER A 42 0.73 -9.76 -2.85
C SER A 42 1.44 -9.48 -4.17
N LEU A 43 2.66 -8.98 -4.09
CA LEU A 43 3.53 -8.70 -5.23
C LEU A 43 4.85 -9.47 -5.08
N ALA A 44 5.39 -9.95 -6.19
CA ALA A 44 6.68 -10.65 -6.24
C ALA A 44 7.79 -9.83 -6.89
N GLU A 45 7.45 -8.71 -7.54
CA GLU A 45 8.37 -7.90 -8.33
C GLU A 45 8.51 -6.49 -7.74
N PRO A 46 9.74 -6.00 -7.48
CA PRO A 46 9.97 -4.67 -6.92
C PRO A 46 9.33 -3.54 -7.75
N GLY A 47 9.33 -3.65 -9.08
CA GLY A 47 8.73 -2.66 -9.97
C GLY A 47 7.23 -2.50 -9.75
N ALA A 48 6.51 -3.61 -9.55
CA ALA A 48 5.08 -3.59 -9.28
C ALA A 48 4.76 -2.93 -7.93
N VAL A 49 5.67 -3.04 -6.94
CA VAL A 49 5.50 -2.39 -5.62
C VAL A 49 5.64 -0.88 -5.75
N ILE A 50 6.65 -0.42 -6.48
CA ILE A 50 6.88 1.01 -6.73
C ILE A 50 5.69 1.62 -7.46
N GLU A 51 5.20 0.92 -8.49
CA GLU A 51 4.00 1.33 -9.23
C GLU A 51 2.77 1.44 -8.32
N ALA A 52 2.53 0.44 -7.48
CA ALA A 52 1.41 0.44 -6.54
C ALA A 52 1.48 1.59 -5.52
N VAL A 53 2.68 1.90 -5.01
CA VAL A 53 2.91 3.05 -4.12
C VAL A 53 2.60 4.35 -4.84
N ARG A 54 3.06 4.51 -6.10
CA ARG A 54 2.82 5.73 -6.88
C ARG A 54 1.33 5.96 -7.12
N VAL A 55 0.63 4.94 -7.62
CA VAL A 55 -0.82 5.01 -7.89
C VAL A 55 -1.61 5.32 -6.61
N TRP A 56 -1.18 4.78 -5.47
CA TRP A 56 -1.83 5.08 -4.19
C TRP A 56 -1.64 6.55 -3.78
N LEU A 57 -0.43 7.10 -3.91
CA LEU A 57 -0.15 8.51 -3.62
C LEU A 57 -0.96 9.45 -4.50
N GLU A 58 -1.05 9.17 -5.81
CA GLU A 58 -1.88 9.94 -6.76
C GLU A 58 -3.35 9.97 -6.31
N ARG A 59 -3.87 8.85 -5.77
CA ARG A 59 -5.25 8.78 -5.23
C ARG A 59 -5.39 9.57 -3.93
N VAL A 60 -4.38 9.59 -3.05
CA VAL A 60 -4.39 10.40 -1.82
C VAL A 60 -4.39 11.89 -2.17
N GLU A 61 -3.58 12.31 -3.13
CA GLU A 61 -3.55 13.70 -3.61
C GLU A 61 -4.92 14.12 -4.17
N ALA A 62 -5.54 13.29 -5.01
CA ALA A 62 -6.88 13.56 -5.54
C ALA A 62 -7.96 13.69 -4.45
N LEU A 63 -7.82 12.99 -3.31
CA LEU A 63 -8.71 13.12 -2.15
C LEU A 63 -8.49 14.39 -1.33
N ALA A 64 -7.31 15.02 -1.44
CA ALA A 64 -7.03 16.29 -0.78
C ALA A 64 -7.63 17.49 -1.55
N GLU A 65 -7.80 17.35 -2.86
CA GLU A 65 -8.40 18.38 -3.73
C GLU A 65 -9.93 18.38 -3.76
N ALA A 66 -10.58 17.33 -3.19
CA ALA A 66 -12.03 17.11 -3.19
C ALA A 66 -12.71 17.43 -1.84
#